data_AF-A0AAD6V9G6-F1
#
_entry.id   AF-A0AAD6V9G6-F1
#
_cell.length_a   1.000
_cell.length_b   1.000
_cell.length_c   1.000
_cell.angle_alpha   90.00
_cell.angle_beta   90.00
_cell.angle_gamma   90.00
#
_symmetry.space_group_name_H-M   'P 1'
#
loop_
_entity.id
_entity.type
_entity.pdbx_description
1 polymer ?
#
loop_
_entity_poly.entity_id
_entity_poly.type
_entity_poly.pdbx_seq_one_letter_code
_entity_poly.pdbx_strand_id
1 'polypeptide(L)'
;MILGWRANLDFRPVLNRDAVIAYVAKYASKAETQSSSMADMLKKAVSSLNDTAPAQVAFQKMLSAFAGERDMSAQETCHILLDCAMVRSSRQVRSVNVSPFDEDVEIDFEGNAVRKTGFRAHYRQRLSAQITDEARALLTNISYIDFLRHWNIRGKKLTRRGRNGAAPYALNVWPRFSCDPEDAETYENWCYARLILHHPFVKESDLLKDHGSWIAAYEVDCVQQNHVHVNDTLPTEADLDTDDANSDNDSDNESLLPDEDDPQLAQFQADWMREAGRGPNQVTNTDTLKKNLGTREIDLNYDWLAHSPPIEHIKTASGWLAEQIKQFPNDSAQTLPPEDYRKLKGDQQKLFLQVMAYVKALKANKSPEPLRINVDGTAGTGKSVLIRAITTAMHEIYADELGGKDPVVRMAPTGVAAFGIKGWTLNFGLTIPV
;
A
#
# COMPACT_ATOMS: atom_id res chain seq x y z
N MET A 1 19.30 -5.76 2.98
CA MET A 1 18.26 -4.75 3.33
C MET A 1 16.86 -5.38 3.33
N ILE A 2 16.44 -6.08 2.27
CA ILE A 2 15.13 -6.79 2.21
C ILE A 2 15.00 -7.91 3.26
N LEU A 3 16.05 -8.69 3.51
CA LEU A 3 16.07 -9.77 4.53
C LEU A 3 15.77 -9.31 5.97
N GLY A 4 16.09 -8.05 6.31
CA GLY A 4 15.80 -7.51 7.65
C GLY A 4 14.36 -7.03 7.81
N TRP A 5 13.62 -6.86 6.71
CA TRP A 5 12.34 -6.17 6.73
C TRP A 5 11.16 -7.07 7.11
N ARG A 6 11.30 -8.41 7.00
CA ARG A 6 10.24 -9.41 7.26
C ARG A 6 8.86 -9.02 6.70
N ALA A 7 8.84 -8.16 5.68
CA ALA A 7 7.63 -7.64 5.08
C ALA A 7 7.07 -8.67 4.09
N ASN A 8 5.76 -8.71 3.93
CA ASN A 8 5.14 -9.50 2.87
C ASN A 8 5.61 -8.98 1.51
N LEU A 9 6.26 -9.85 0.75
CA LEU A 9 6.74 -9.56 -0.60
C LEU A 9 5.74 -10.16 -1.59
N ASP A 10 5.04 -9.29 -2.33
CA ASP A 10 4.24 -9.70 -3.49
C ASP A 10 5.12 -9.60 -4.75
N PHE A 11 5.10 -10.63 -5.58
CA PHE A 11 5.82 -10.67 -6.85
C PHE A 11 4.81 -10.76 -7.98
N ARG A 12 4.67 -9.66 -8.74
CA ARG A 12 3.85 -9.62 -9.95
C ARG A 12 4.69 -9.20 -11.16
N PRO A 13 4.51 -9.84 -12.33
CA PRO A 13 5.15 -9.37 -13.55
C PRO A 13 4.64 -7.97 -13.91
N VAL A 14 5.56 -7.09 -14.28
CA VAL A 14 5.24 -5.73 -14.73
C VAL A 14 4.65 -5.81 -16.13
N LEU A 15 3.32 -5.76 -16.21
CA LEU A 15 2.60 -5.81 -17.50
C LEU A 15 2.44 -4.41 -18.13
N ASN A 16 2.33 -3.37 -17.30
CA ASN A 16 2.19 -1.98 -17.72
C ASN A 16 2.90 -1.07 -16.71
N ARG A 17 3.59 -0.04 -17.21
CA ARG A 17 4.21 1.02 -16.38
C ARG A 17 3.18 1.70 -15.49
N ASP A 18 2.01 2.03 -16.02
CA ASP A 18 0.99 2.77 -15.27
C ASP A 18 0.39 1.92 -14.15
N ALA A 19 0.21 0.62 -14.40
CA ALA A 19 -0.22 -0.33 -13.38
C ALA A 19 0.77 -0.43 -12.21
N VAL A 20 2.08 -0.34 -12.48
CA VAL A 20 3.09 -0.31 -11.41
C VAL A 20 3.01 0.98 -10.61
N ILE A 21 2.86 2.12 -11.28
CA ILE A 21 2.73 3.41 -10.60
C ILE A 21 1.48 3.44 -9.72
N ALA A 22 0.33 3.01 -10.25
CA ALA A 22 -0.92 2.93 -9.51
C ALA A 22 -0.82 1.97 -8.31
N TYR A 23 -0.18 0.80 -8.51
CA TYR A 23 0.06 -0.16 -7.42
C TYR A 23 0.93 0.45 -6.32
N VAL A 24 2.10 1.01 -6.66
CA VAL A 24 2.99 1.64 -5.68
C VAL A 24 2.29 2.80 -4.98
N ALA A 25 1.55 3.64 -5.73
CA ALA A 25 0.80 4.75 -5.17
C ALA A 25 -0.25 4.25 -4.18
N LYS A 26 -1.05 3.23 -4.53
CA LYS A 26 -2.08 2.64 -3.66
C LYS A 26 -1.50 2.17 -2.32
N TYR A 27 -0.37 1.45 -2.33
CA TYR A 27 0.25 0.96 -1.11
C TYR A 27 0.97 2.08 -0.33
N ALA A 28 1.54 3.08 -1.01
CA ALA A 28 2.16 4.23 -0.36
C ALA A 28 1.13 5.19 0.25
N SER A 29 -0.07 5.27 -0.32
CA SER A 29 -1.18 6.09 0.16
C SER A 29 -2.12 5.34 1.11
N LYS A 30 -1.88 4.05 1.37
CA LYS A 30 -2.66 3.27 2.34
C LYS A 30 -2.31 3.81 3.73
N ALA A 31 -3.14 4.72 4.23
CA ALA A 31 -3.06 5.16 5.61
C ALA A 31 -3.39 3.97 6.54
N GLU A 32 -2.71 3.89 7.67
CA GLU A 32 -3.17 3.02 8.75
C GLU A 32 -4.55 3.52 9.19
N THR A 33 -5.52 2.61 9.27
CA THR A 33 -6.85 2.94 9.78
C THR A 33 -6.75 3.12 11.29
N GLN A 34 -7.21 4.26 11.78
CA GLN A 34 -7.32 4.51 13.21
C GLN A 34 -8.16 3.41 13.88
N SER A 35 -7.70 2.97 15.05
CA SER A 35 -8.36 1.95 15.87
C SER A 35 -9.82 2.31 16.09
N SER A 36 -10.69 1.33 15.95
CA SER A 36 -12.11 1.53 16.14
C SER A 36 -12.47 1.60 17.62
N SER A 37 -13.61 2.17 17.98
CA SER A 37 -14.02 2.19 19.38
C SER A 37 -14.28 0.76 19.88
N MET A 38 -13.99 0.47 21.15
CA MET A 38 -14.30 -0.86 21.74
C MET A 38 -15.77 -1.24 21.57
N ALA A 39 -16.68 -0.26 21.61
CA ALA A 39 -18.11 -0.48 21.39
C ALA A 39 -18.40 -0.94 19.96
N ASP A 40 -17.75 -0.36 18.96
CA ASP A 40 -17.94 -0.72 17.56
C ASP A 40 -17.26 -2.05 17.22
N MET A 41 -16.09 -2.32 17.79
CA MET A 41 -15.45 -3.64 17.73
C MET A 41 -16.34 -4.73 18.31
N LEU A 42 -16.96 -4.48 19.48
CA LEU A 42 -17.87 -5.43 20.10
C LEU A 42 -19.12 -5.66 19.25
N LYS A 43 -19.72 -4.60 18.70
CA LYS A 43 -20.86 -4.72 17.78
C LYS A 43 -20.50 -5.56 16.55
N LYS A 44 -19.35 -5.31 15.92
CA LYS A 44 -18.84 -6.12 14.80
C LYS A 44 -18.65 -7.58 15.21
N ALA A 45 -18.00 -7.82 16.35
CA ALA A 45 -17.77 -9.16 16.88
C ALA A 45 -19.09 -9.93 17.11
N VAL A 46 -20.08 -9.29 17.75
CA VAL A 46 -21.42 -9.85 18.01
C VAL A 46 -22.17 -10.12 16.70
N SER A 47 -22.14 -9.19 15.74
CA SER A 47 -22.82 -9.36 14.44
C SER A 47 -22.27 -10.54 13.61
N SER A 48 -21.02 -10.95 13.88
CA SER A 48 -20.37 -12.08 13.21
C SER A 48 -20.63 -13.44 13.87
N LEU A 49 -21.40 -13.46 14.96
CA LEU A 49 -21.68 -14.66 15.76
C LEU A 49 -23.13 -15.10 15.59
N ASN A 50 -23.36 -16.40 15.66
CA ASN A 50 -24.70 -16.97 15.68
C ASN A 50 -25.37 -16.75 17.04
N ASP A 51 -26.69 -16.71 17.11
CA ASP A 51 -27.48 -16.45 18.32
C ASP A 51 -27.24 -17.42 19.48
N THR A 52 -26.62 -18.57 19.22
CA THR A 52 -26.28 -19.59 20.22
C THR A 52 -24.84 -19.48 20.74
N ALA A 53 -24.05 -18.52 20.25
CA ALA A 53 -22.66 -18.38 20.64
C ALA A 53 -22.54 -17.83 22.08
N PRO A 54 -21.67 -18.41 22.93
CA PRO A 54 -21.40 -17.86 24.25
C PRO A 54 -20.85 -16.44 24.16
N ALA A 55 -21.27 -15.55 25.07
CA ALA A 55 -20.82 -14.15 25.12
C ALA A 55 -19.28 -14.03 25.22
N GLN A 56 -18.61 -15.01 25.81
CA GLN A 56 -17.15 -15.08 25.88
C GLN A 56 -16.49 -15.03 24.50
N VAL A 57 -17.09 -15.66 23.48
CA VAL A 57 -16.53 -15.67 22.11
C VAL A 57 -16.58 -14.27 21.50
N ALA A 58 -17.61 -13.49 21.80
CA ALA A 58 -17.71 -12.09 21.38
C ALA A 58 -16.62 -11.22 22.01
N PHE A 59 -16.39 -11.38 23.32
CA PHE A 59 -15.31 -10.67 24.02
C PHE A 59 -13.93 -11.10 23.53
N GLN A 60 -13.71 -12.39 23.27
CA GLN A 60 -12.44 -12.90 22.75
C GLN A 60 -12.16 -12.33 21.36
N LYS A 61 -13.14 -12.36 20.44
CA LYS A 61 -13.01 -11.75 19.11
C LYS A 61 -12.73 -10.24 19.20
N MET A 62 -13.41 -9.52 20.10
CA MET A 62 -13.18 -8.10 20.33
C MET A 62 -11.74 -7.83 20.80
N LEU A 63 -11.25 -8.60 21.78
CA LEU A 63 -9.89 -8.44 22.31
C LEU A 63 -8.81 -8.80 21.27
N SER A 64 -9.03 -9.83 20.46
CA SER A 64 -8.14 -10.20 19.36
C SER A 64 -8.08 -9.11 18.28
N ALA A 65 -9.23 -8.51 17.94
CA ALA A 65 -9.27 -7.39 17.00
C ALA A 65 -8.53 -6.17 17.57
N PHE A 66 -8.80 -5.80 18.83
CA PHE A 66 -8.15 -4.69 19.51
C PHE A 66 -6.62 -4.84 19.59
N ALA A 67 -6.12 -6.03 19.91
CA ALA A 67 -4.68 -6.29 19.99
C ALA A 67 -3.97 -6.28 18.62
N GLY A 68 -4.72 -6.50 17.54
CA GLY A 68 -4.21 -6.51 16.17
C GLY A 68 -4.28 -5.14 15.45
N GLU A 69 -5.14 -4.23 15.91
CA GLU A 69 -5.22 -2.87 15.38
C GLU A 69 -3.91 -2.11 15.63
N ARG A 70 -3.40 -1.45 14.59
CA ARG A 70 -2.18 -0.64 14.65
C ARG A 70 -2.54 0.77 14.21
N ASP A 71 -2.52 1.71 15.16
CA ASP A 71 -2.72 3.14 14.87
C ASP A 71 -1.54 3.75 14.10
N MET A 72 -0.34 3.22 14.32
CA MET A 72 0.89 3.73 13.75
C MET A 72 1.75 2.57 13.25
N SER A 73 2.30 2.73 12.05
CA SER A 73 3.20 1.73 11.47
C SER A 73 4.53 1.69 12.24
N ALA A 74 5.23 0.55 12.17
CA ALA A 74 6.56 0.43 12.77
C ALA A 74 7.55 1.43 12.15
N GLN A 75 7.39 1.74 10.86
CA GLN A 75 8.20 2.70 10.11
C GLN A 75 7.97 4.12 10.61
N GLU A 76 6.72 4.52 10.78
CA GLU A 76 6.35 5.82 11.35
C GLU A 76 6.89 5.96 12.77
N THR A 77 6.73 4.92 13.60
CA THR A 77 7.31 4.85 14.95
C THR A 77 8.83 5.03 14.93
N CYS A 78 9.54 4.34 14.04
CA CYS A 78 10.98 4.51 13.89
C CYS A 78 11.36 5.93 13.45
N HIS A 79 10.61 6.53 12.51
CA HIS A 79 10.88 7.89 12.08
C HIS A 79 10.70 8.90 13.20
N ILE A 80 9.66 8.74 14.02
CA ILE A 80 9.42 9.60 15.18
C ILE A 80 10.49 9.41 16.26
N LEU A 81 10.81 8.16 16.62
CA LEU A 81 11.81 7.87 17.66
C LEU A 81 13.22 8.33 17.27
N LEU A 82 13.55 8.29 15.99
CA LEU A 82 14.86 8.68 15.46
C LEU A 82 14.92 10.13 14.96
N ASP A 83 13.86 10.91 15.15
CA ASP A 83 13.73 12.28 14.63
C ASP A 83 14.05 12.38 13.12
N CYS A 84 13.63 11.36 12.37
CA CYS A 84 13.79 11.29 10.93
C CYS A 84 12.56 11.92 10.25
N ALA A 85 12.80 12.72 9.21
CA ALA A 85 11.72 13.30 8.42
C ALA A 85 10.73 12.22 7.93
N MET A 86 9.44 12.35 8.27
CA MET A 86 8.37 11.43 7.87
C MET A 86 8.15 11.42 6.36
N VAL A 87 8.35 12.58 5.72
CA VAL A 87 8.22 12.73 4.27
C VAL A 87 9.52 13.32 3.72
N ARG A 88 10.03 12.69 2.67
CA ARG A 88 11.11 13.25 1.84
C ARG A 88 10.61 13.32 0.42
N SER A 89 10.57 14.52 -0.14
CA SER A 89 10.15 14.73 -1.52
C SER A 89 11.28 15.36 -2.33
N SER A 90 11.47 14.86 -3.55
CA SER A 90 12.35 15.47 -4.56
C SER A 90 11.78 16.77 -5.10
N ARG A 91 10.47 17.01 -4.92
CA ARG A 91 9.74 18.18 -5.42
C ARG A 91 8.94 18.82 -4.30
N GLN A 92 8.90 20.14 -4.30
CA GLN A 92 7.99 20.86 -3.40
C GLN A 92 6.58 20.85 -4.01
N VAL A 93 5.59 20.46 -3.22
CA VAL A 93 4.18 20.47 -3.59
C VAL A 93 3.55 21.77 -3.12
N ARG A 94 2.66 22.36 -3.93
CA ARG A 94 1.78 23.47 -3.54
C ARG A 94 0.34 23.01 -3.64
N SER A 95 -0.37 23.07 -2.53
CA SER A 95 -1.82 22.91 -2.52
C SER A 95 -2.48 24.21 -2.95
N VAL A 96 -3.33 24.15 -3.97
CA VAL A 96 -3.94 25.33 -4.60
C VAL A 96 -5.45 25.14 -4.63
N ASN A 97 -6.15 26.16 -4.14
CA ASN A 97 -7.59 26.24 -4.16
C ASN A 97 -8.08 26.85 -5.50
N VAL A 98 -9.00 26.16 -6.17
CA VAL A 98 -9.66 26.56 -7.43
C VAL A 98 -11.18 26.68 -7.29
N SER A 99 -11.74 26.72 -6.07
CA SER A 99 -13.17 27.00 -5.88
C SER A 99 -13.50 28.44 -6.29
N PRO A 100 -14.67 28.67 -6.89
CA PRO A 100 -15.16 30.01 -7.17
C PRO A 100 -15.58 30.78 -5.90
N PHE A 101 -15.78 30.11 -4.77
CA PHE A 101 -16.35 30.73 -3.57
C PHE A 101 -15.31 31.11 -2.50
N ASP A 102 -14.20 30.38 -2.43
CA ASP A 102 -13.18 30.51 -1.37
C ASP A 102 -11.84 31.02 -1.91
N GLU A 103 -11.84 32.20 -2.55
CA GLU A 103 -10.73 32.69 -3.37
C GLU A 103 -9.40 32.95 -2.63
N ASP A 104 -9.44 33.16 -1.30
CA ASP A 104 -8.31 33.65 -0.50
C ASP A 104 -7.84 32.65 0.58
N VAL A 105 -8.33 31.42 0.54
CA VAL A 105 -8.01 30.38 1.53
C VAL A 105 -7.03 29.38 0.95
N GLU A 106 -5.81 29.39 1.47
CA GLU A 106 -4.79 28.37 1.21
C GLU A 106 -4.65 27.46 2.42
N ILE A 107 -4.71 26.15 2.19
CA ILE A 107 -4.52 25.13 3.22
C ILE A 107 -3.09 24.59 3.11
N ASP A 108 -2.26 24.93 4.09
CA ASP A 108 -0.96 24.30 4.30
C ASP A 108 -1.17 23.03 5.14
N PHE A 109 -1.28 21.89 4.46
CA PHE A 109 -1.47 20.60 5.11
C PHE A 109 -0.25 20.16 5.94
N GLU A 110 0.96 20.61 5.57
CA GLU A 110 2.19 20.26 6.30
C GLU A 110 2.35 21.12 7.56
N GLY A 111 2.03 22.41 7.48
CA GLY A 111 2.10 23.34 8.60
C GLY A 111 0.85 23.43 9.46
N ASN A 112 -0.21 22.71 9.09
CA ASN A 112 -1.56 22.81 9.69
C ASN A 112 -2.03 24.27 9.80
N ALA A 113 -1.73 25.07 8.77
CA ALA A 113 -1.90 26.51 8.79
C ALA A 113 -2.75 26.97 7.60
N VAL A 114 -3.69 27.87 7.86
CA VAL A 114 -4.47 28.53 6.80
C VAL A 114 -3.81 29.86 6.47
N ARG A 115 -3.35 30.02 5.23
CA ARG A 115 -2.86 31.31 4.74
C ARG A 115 -4.04 32.13 4.24
N LYS A 116 -4.17 33.36 4.76
CA LYS A 116 -5.24 34.32 4.42
C LYS A 116 -5.06 35.04 3.08
N THR A 117 -4.00 34.76 2.33
CA THR A 117 -3.76 35.41 1.04
C THR A 117 -3.30 34.35 0.06
N GLY A 118 -4.20 33.93 -0.82
CA GLY A 118 -3.97 32.86 -1.77
C GLY A 118 -3.09 33.26 -2.96
N PHE A 119 -2.52 32.27 -3.65
CA PHE A 119 -1.72 32.39 -4.86
C PHE A 119 -2.47 33.15 -5.96
N ARG A 120 -3.80 33.05 -5.98
CA ARG A 120 -4.68 33.70 -6.93
C ARG A 120 -4.62 35.22 -6.83
N ALA A 121 -4.64 35.77 -5.61
CA ALA A 121 -4.50 37.21 -5.39
C ALA A 121 -3.15 37.74 -5.91
N HIS A 122 -2.07 36.99 -5.65
CA HIS A 122 -0.75 37.31 -6.18
C HIS A 122 -0.68 37.23 -7.71
N TYR A 123 -1.36 36.25 -8.31
CA TYR A 123 -1.44 36.13 -9.76
C TYR A 123 -2.21 37.28 -10.41
N ARG A 124 -3.34 37.72 -9.83
CA ARG A 124 -4.08 38.91 -10.32
C ARG A 124 -3.23 40.18 -10.23
N GLN A 125 -2.42 40.31 -9.17
CA GLN A 125 -1.54 41.45 -8.94
C GLN A 125 -0.16 41.33 -9.64
N ARG A 126 0.05 40.29 -10.45
CA ARG A 126 1.34 40.00 -11.09
C ARG A 126 1.84 41.10 -12.04
N LEU A 127 0.95 41.98 -12.53
CA LEU A 127 1.29 43.09 -13.42
C LEU A 127 1.46 44.43 -12.69
N SER A 128 1.66 44.40 -11.36
CA SER A 128 1.85 45.63 -10.57
C SER A 128 3.04 46.49 -11.04
N ALA A 129 2.98 47.78 -10.73
CA ALA A 129 3.90 48.80 -11.25
C ALA A 129 5.40 48.62 -10.87
N GLN A 130 5.74 47.68 -9.98
CA GLN A 130 7.11 47.50 -9.44
C GLN A 130 7.95 46.44 -10.18
N ILE A 131 7.57 46.07 -11.41
CA ILE A 131 8.19 44.98 -12.19
C ILE A 131 8.83 45.55 -13.47
N THR A 132 9.98 45.00 -13.89
CA THR A 132 10.69 45.40 -15.12
C THR A 132 9.85 45.12 -16.37
N ASP A 133 10.05 45.89 -17.44
CA ASP A 133 9.26 45.76 -18.68
C ASP A 133 9.40 44.38 -19.33
N GLU A 134 10.60 43.79 -19.29
CA GLU A 134 10.85 42.42 -19.77
C GLU A 134 10.08 41.36 -18.96
N ALA A 135 10.02 41.50 -17.64
CA ALA A 135 9.26 40.59 -16.79
C ALA A 135 7.76 40.79 -16.94
N ARG A 136 7.31 42.02 -17.22
CA ARG A 136 5.92 42.33 -17.54
C ARG A 136 5.46 41.58 -18.79
N ALA A 137 6.24 41.63 -19.87
CA ALA A 137 5.92 40.91 -21.11
C ALA A 137 5.77 39.38 -20.89
N LEU A 138 6.66 38.79 -20.07
CA LEU A 138 6.58 37.36 -19.72
C LEU A 138 5.38 37.03 -18.83
N LEU A 139 4.98 37.94 -17.94
CA LEU A 139 3.86 37.74 -17.00
C LEU A 139 2.50 38.05 -17.61
N THR A 140 2.42 38.81 -18.70
CA THR A 140 1.13 39.14 -19.35
C THR A 140 0.43 37.89 -19.88
N ASN A 141 1.16 37.03 -20.59
CA ASN A 141 0.59 35.86 -21.26
C ASN A 141 0.84 34.54 -20.52
N ILE A 142 1.22 34.58 -19.24
CA ILE A 142 1.42 33.37 -18.44
C ILE A 142 0.07 32.84 -17.93
N SER A 143 -0.14 31.53 -18.02
CA SER A 143 -1.27 30.84 -17.40
C SER A 143 -1.11 30.80 -15.88
N TYR A 144 -2.21 30.56 -15.16
CA TYR A 144 -2.13 30.44 -13.71
C TYR A 144 -1.34 29.20 -13.30
N ILE A 145 -1.50 28.08 -14.00
CA ILE A 145 -0.74 26.84 -13.75
C ILE A 145 0.77 27.05 -13.94
N ASP A 146 1.19 27.78 -14.96
CA ASP A 146 2.62 28.08 -15.18
C ASP A 146 3.18 29.04 -14.14
N PHE A 147 2.37 30.02 -13.72
CA PHE A 147 2.71 30.91 -12.61
C PHE A 147 2.98 30.10 -11.33
N LEU A 148 2.06 29.21 -10.97
CA LEU A 148 2.15 28.36 -9.78
C LEU A 148 3.37 27.43 -9.80
N ARG A 149 3.70 26.87 -10.97
CA ARG A 149 4.83 25.94 -11.15
C ARG A 149 6.20 26.63 -11.10
N HIS A 150 6.29 27.83 -11.66
CA HIS A 150 7.57 28.45 -11.99
C HIS A 150 7.88 29.76 -11.25
N TRP A 151 6.99 30.28 -10.40
CA TRP A 151 7.23 31.53 -9.70
C TRP A 151 7.24 31.39 -8.18
N ASN A 152 8.21 32.04 -7.55
CA ASN A 152 8.35 32.18 -6.10
C ASN A 152 7.78 33.52 -5.67
N ILE A 153 6.98 33.49 -4.60
CA ILE A 153 6.36 34.68 -4.00
C ILE A 153 7.02 34.91 -2.65
N ARG A 154 7.57 36.12 -2.45
CA ARG A 154 8.05 36.60 -1.16
C ARG A 154 7.49 38.00 -0.93
N GLY A 155 6.36 38.08 -0.24
CA GLY A 155 5.59 39.32 -0.11
C GLY A 155 5.18 39.83 -1.49
N LYS A 156 5.63 41.02 -1.87
CA LYS A 156 5.35 41.64 -3.18
C LYS A 156 6.35 41.26 -4.29
N LYS A 157 7.45 40.56 -3.95
CA LYS A 157 8.51 40.22 -4.90
C LYS A 157 8.24 38.86 -5.55
N LEU A 158 8.22 38.86 -6.88
CA LEU A 158 8.11 37.66 -7.72
C LEU A 158 9.48 37.30 -8.29
N THR A 159 9.89 36.04 -8.16
CA THR A 159 11.13 35.54 -8.78
C THR A 159 10.89 34.23 -9.52
N ARG A 160 11.46 34.09 -10.72
CA ARG A 160 11.34 32.87 -11.51
C ARG A 160 12.19 31.74 -10.91
N ARG A 161 11.55 30.62 -10.60
CA ARG A 161 12.17 29.36 -10.18
C ARG A 161 12.84 28.68 -11.38
N GLY A 162 13.91 27.94 -11.12
CA GLY A 162 14.65 27.19 -12.15
C GLY A 162 15.93 27.87 -12.62
N ARG A 163 16.18 29.15 -12.27
CA ARG A 163 17.45 29.83 -12.60
C ARG A 163 18.70 29.13 -12.00
N ASN A 164 18.51 28.37 -10.92
CA ASN A 164 19.55 27.60 -10.23
C ASN A 164 19.34 26.07 -10.32
N GLY A 165 18.64 25.58 -11.37
CA GLY A 165 18.41 24.13 -11.56
C GLY A 165 17.30 23.52 -10.68
N ALA A 166 16.57 24.34 -9.91
CA ALA A 166 15.45 23.85 -9.11
C ALA A 166 14.26 23.44 -10.00
N ALA A 167 13.76 22.21 -9.82
CA ALA A 167 12.60 21.70 -10.55
C ALA A 167 11.32 22.53 -10.27
N PRO A 168 10.36 22.57 -11.22
CA PRO A 168 9.06 23.22 -11.01
C PRO A 168 8.31 22.64 -9.80
N TYR A 169 7.45 23.45 -9.17
CA TYR A 169 6.53 22.97 -8.13
C TYR A 169 5.60 21.90 -8.69
N ALA A 170 5.38 20.83 -7.92
CA ALA A 170 4.23 19.97 -8.14
C ALA A 170 2.99 20.69 -7.58
N LEU A 171 1.85 20.56 -8.25
CA LEU A 171 0.61 21.20 -7.82
C LEU A 171 -0.36 20.13 -7.34
N ASN A 172 -1.02 20.39 -6.22
CA ASN A 172 -2.15 19.63 -5.72
C ASN A 172 -3.39 20.54 -5.79
N VAL A 173 -4.26 20.30 -6.75
CA VAL A 173 -5.45 21.14 -6.99
C VAL A 173 -6.62 20.62 -6.16
N TRP A 174 -7.29 21.55 -5.47
CA TRP A 174 -8.47 21.37 -4.62
C TRP A 174 -9.54 22.38 -5.09
N PRO A 175 -10.86 22.10 -4.99
CA PRO A 175 -11.46 20.80 -4.80
C PRO A 175 -11.29 19.97 -6.07
N ARG A 176 -11.50 18.66 -5.99
CA ARG A 176 -11.58 17.82 -7.17
C ARG A 176 -13.02 17.79 -7.66
N PHE A 177 -13.36 18.76 -8.51
CA PHE A 177 -14.66 18.80 -9.17
C PHE A 177 -14.79 17.63 -10.17
N SER A 178 -15.98 17.06 -10.30
CA SER A 178 -16.26 16.01 -11.28
C SER A 178 -16.24 16.58 -12.69
N CYS A 179 -15.73 15.81 -13.65
CA CYS A 179 -15.84 16.12 -15.07
C CYS A 179 -17.08 15.48 -15.73
N ASP A 180 -17.96 14.86 -14.93
CA ASP A 180 -19.21 14.26 -15.38
C ASP A 180 -20.24 15.34 -15.76
N PRO A 181 -20.66 15.43 -17.04
CA PRO A 181 -21.68 16.38 -17.48
C PRO A 181 -23.08 16.15 -16.89
N GLU A 182 -23.37 14.97 -16.31
CA GLU A 182 -24.67 14.69 -15.69
C GLU A 182 -24.88 15.48 -14.39
N ASP A 183 -23.81 15.79 -13.66
CA ASP A 183 -23.83 16.70 -12.52
C ASP A 183 -23.47 18.13 -12.96
N ALA A 184 -24.50 18.85 -13.43
CA ALA A 184 -24.34 20.21 -13.97
C ALA A 184 -23.67 21.20 -13.00
N GLU A 185 -23.84 21.06 -11.68
CA GLU A 185 -23.27 21.98 -10.71
C GLU A 185 -21.76 21.73 -10.51
N THR A 186 -21.34 20.47 -10.35
CA THR A 186 -19.90 20.18 -10.24
C THR A 186 -19.18 20.29 -11.58
N TYR A 187 -19.84 20.00 -12.70
CA TYR A 187 -19.29 20.17 -14.04
C TYR A 187 -19.02 21.63 -14.40
N GLU A 188 -19.93 22.54 -14.04
CA GLU A 188 -19.72 23.99 -14.22
C GLU A 188 -18.49 24.47 -13.42
N ASN A 189 -18.33 23.98 -12.19
CA ASN A 189 -17.16 24.27 -11.36
C ASN A 189 -15.87 23.67 -11.91
N TRP A 190 -15.94 22.48 -12.54
CA TRP A 190 -14.80 21.87 -13.22
C TRP A 190 -14.37 22.66 -14.46
N CYS A 191 -15.34 23.12 -15.27
CA CYS A 191 -15.08 23.98 -16.43
C CYS A 191 -14.42 25.29 -16.01
N TYR A 192 -14.95 25.92 -14.95
CA TYR A 192 -14.33 27.09 -14.33
C TYR A 192 -12.89 26.82 -13.91
N ALA A 193 -12.65 25.75 -13.13
CA ALA A 193 -11.34 25.37 -12.61
C ALA A 193 -10.31 25.16 -13.74
N ARG A 194 -10.72 24.54 -14.85
CA ARG A 194 -9.85 24.38 -16.02
C ARG A 194 -9.52 25.69 -16.71
N LEU A 195 -10.51 26.54 -16.94
CA LEU A 195 -10.30 27.83 -17.59
C LEU A 195 -9.32 28.69 -16.80
N ILE A 196 -9.49 28.80 -15.48
CA ILE A 196 -8.60 29.61 -14.65
C ILE A 196 -7.18 29.03 -14.60
N LEU A 197 -7.01 27.71 -14.62
CA LEU A 197 -5.68 27.11 -14.55
C LEU A 197 -4.90 27.35 -15.84
N HIS A 198 -5.54 27.16 -16.99
CA HIS A 198 -4.83 27.05 -18.27
C HIS A 198 -4.84 28.32 -19.11
N HIS A 199 -5.74 29.27 -18.86
CA HIS A 199 -5.82 30.49 -19.65
C HIS A 199 -5.28 31.72 -18.88
N PRO A 200 -4.54 32.63 -19.53
CA PRO A 200 -4.13 33.89 -18.92
C PRO A 200 -5.34 34.79 -18.61
N PHE A 201 -5.41 35.33 -17.39
CA PHE A 201 -6.48 36.26 -16.99
C PHE A 201 -5.97 37.30 -15.99
N VAL A 202 -6.62 38.46 -15.91
CA VAL A 202 -6.43 39.43 -14.82
C VAL A 202 -7.63 39.41 -13.89
N LYS A 203 -8.82 39.28 -14.46
CA LYS A 203 -10.09 39.00 -13.77
C LYS A 203 -10.72 37.75 -14.38
N GLU A 204 -11.42 36.96 -13.59
CA GLU A 204 -12.13 35.78 -14.14
C GLU A 204 -13.21 36.13 -15.13
N SER A 205 -13.85 37.29 -14.98
CA SER A 205 -14.79 37.80 -15.98
C SER A 205 -14.20 37.87 -17.38
N ASP A 206 -12.87 38.03 -17.50
CA ASP A 206 -12.17 38.07 -18.79
C ASP A 206 -12.25 36.70 -19.52
N LEU A 207 -12.39 35.62 -18.76
CA LEU A 207 -12.52 34.24 -19.27
C LEU A 207 -13.97 33.88 -19.60
N LEU A 208 -14.93 34.37 -18.81
CA LEU A 208 -16.36 34.12 -19.06
C LEU A 208 -16.85 34.85 -20.32
N LYS A 209 -16.28 36.03 -20.61
CA LYS A 209 -16.68 36.91 -21.73
C LYS A 209 -18.21 37.09 -21.75
N ASP A 210 -18.84 36.83 -22.89
CA ASP A 210 -20.30 36.92 -23.11
C ASP A 210 -20.99 35.53 -23.16
N HIS A 211 -20.30 34.46 -22.72
CA HIS A 211 -20.79 33.08 -22.89
C HIS A 211 -21.89 32.67 -21.90
N GLY A 212 -22.18 33.49 -20.88
CA GLY A 212 -23.27 33.28 -19.92
C GLY A 212 -23.02 32.20 -18.86
N SER A 213 -22.29 31.12 -19.21
CA SER A 213 -21.83 30.06 -18.28
C SER A 213 -20.39 29.63 -18.56
N TRP A 214 -19.76 29.01 -17.56
CA TRP A 214 -18.41 28.47 -17.65
C TRP A 214 -18.33 27.24 -18.56
N ILE A 215 -19.38 26.42 -18.61
CA ILE A 215 -19.51 25.34 -19.58
C ILE A 215 -19.44 25.89 -21.01
N ALA A 216 -20.23 26.92 -21.32
CA ALA A 216 -20.27 27.49 -22.67
C ALA A 216 -18.92 28.15 -23.03
N ALA A 217 -18.28 28.83 -22.08
CA ALA A 217 -16.94 29.39 -22.28
C ALA A 217 -15.90 28.29 -22.56
N TYR A 218 -15.91 27.20 -21.80
CA TYR A 218 -15.00 26.07 -21.98
C TYR A 218 -15.21 25.36 -23.32
N GLU A 219 -16.46 25.17 -23.75
CA GLU A 219 -16.76 24.53 -25.03
C GLU A 219 -16.23 25.36 -26.20
N VAL A 220 -16.43 26.68 -26.19
CA VAL A 220 -15.99 27.57 -27.27
C VAL A 220 -14.47 27.80 -27.26
N ASP A 221 -13.88 28.07 -26.10
CA ASP A 221 -12.48 28.46 -26.00
C ASP A 221 -11.52 27.27 -25.93
N CYS A 222 -11.99 26.10 -25.47
CA CYS A 222 -11.14 24.92 -25.32
C CYS A 222 -11.51 23.81 -26.31
N VAL A 223 -12.78 23.35 -26.32
CA VAL A 223 -13.19 22.17 -27.10
C VAL A 223 -13.22 22.46 -28.60
N GLN A 224 -13.92 23.51 -29.02
CA GLN A 224 -14.07 23.88 -30.44
C GLN A 224 -12.75 24.33 -31.07
N GLN A 225 -11.85 24.91 -30.27
CA GLN A 225 -10.51 25.32 -30.70
C GLN A 225 -9.47 24.20 -30.64
N ASN A 226 -9.88 22.99 -30.20
CA ASN A 226 -9.00 21.83 -29.99
C ASN A 226 -7.76 22.18 -29.15
N HIS A 227 -7.98 22.98 -28.10
CA HIS A 227 -6.93 23.45 -27.21
C HIS A 227 -6.48 22.33 -26.27
N VAL A 228 -5.17 22.13 -26.18
CA VAL A 228 -4.59 21.08 -25.33
C VAL A 228 -4.12 21.69 -24.02
N HIS A 229 -4.77 21.32 -22.92
CA HIS A 229 -4.34 21.68 -21.59
C HIS A 229 -3.12 20.86 -21.15
N VAL A 230 -2.22 21.51 -20.41
CA VAL A 230 -1.08 20.82 -19.79
C VAL A 230 -1.62 19.91 -18.68
N ASN A 231 -1.01 18.74 -18.45
CA ASN A 231 -1.45 17.85 -17.38
C ASN A 231 -1.55 18.58 -16.02
N ASP A 232 -2.74 18.53 -15.44
CA ASP A 232 -3.08 18.98 -14.09
C ASP A 232 -3.51 17.78 -13.22
N THR A 233 -4.08 18.03 -12.05
CA THR A 233 -4.56 16.98 -11.12
C THR A 233 -6.08 16.96 -10.98
N LEU A 234 -6.82 17.67 -11.84
CA LEU A 234 -8.27 17.58 -11.90
C LEU A 234 -8.67 16.29 -12.62
N PRO A 235 -9.83 15.69 -12.26
CA PRO A 235 -10.36 14.53 -12.96
C PRO A 235 -10.49 14.78 -14.46
N THR A 236 -10.19 13.74 -15.24
CA THR A 236 -10.40 13.67 -16.68
C THR A 236 -11.45 12.61 -17.01
N GLU A 237 -12.01 12.65 -18.22
CA GLU A 237 -13.01 11.65 -18.65
C GLU A 237 -12.50 10.21 -18.51
N ALA A 238 -11.19 9.99 -18.67
CA ALA A 238 -10.56 8.68 -18.48
C ALA A 238 -10.57 8.20 -17.00
N ASP A 239 -10.75 9.11 -16.05
CA ASP A 239 -10.79 8.79 -14.61
C ASP A 239 -12.21 8.40 -14.17
N LEU A 240 -13.27 8.84 -14.87
CA LEU A 240 -14.68 8.52 -14.55
C LEU A 240 -14.97 7.01 -14.62
N ASP A 241 -14.31 6.30 -15.55
CA ASP A 241 -14.47 4.85 -15.73
C ASP A 241 -13.73 4.01 -14.66
N THR A 242 -12.94 4.64 -13.78
CA THR A 242 -12.05 3.92 -12.85
C THR A 242 -12.54 3.83 -11.41
N ASP A 243 -13.56 4.62 -11.04
CA ASP A 243 -14.07 4.69 -9.67
C ASP A 243 -14.90 3.45 -9.28
N ASP A 244 -15.62 2.83 -10.23
CA ASP A 244 -16.48 1.66 -9.96
C ASP A 244 -15.70 0.33 -9.81
N ALA A 245 -14.43 0.28 -10.23
CA ALA A 245 -13.63 -0.95 -10.15
C ALA A 245 -12.78 -1.05 -8.88
N ASN A 246 -12.68 0.03 -8.08
CA ASN A 246 -11.73 0.11 -6.98
C ASN A 246 -12.33 0.48 -5.61
N SER A 247 -13.63 0.79 -5.50
CA SER A 247 -14.27 1.14 -4.23
C SER A 247 -14.63 -0.06 -3.33
N ASP A 248 -14.70 -1.28 -3.89
CA ASP A 248 -15.16 -2.47 -3.16
C ASP A 248 -14.03 -3.48 -2.90
N ASN A 249 -12.93 -3.07 -2.26
CA ASN A 249 -11.99 -4.06 -1.70
C ASN A 249 -11.18 -3.58 -0.48
N ASP A 250 -11.84 -2.88 0.44
CA ASP A 250 -11.33 -2.66 1.81
C ASP A 250 -11.43 -3.93 2.70
N SER A 251 -11.14 -5.10 2.12
CA SER A 251 -11.08 -6.38 2.84
C SER A 251 -9.68 -7.01 2.80
N ASP A 252 -8.63 -6.21 2.65
CA ASP A 252 -7.24 -6.64 2.90
C ASP A 252 -6.79 -6.20 4.30
N ASN A 253 -7.61 -6.53 5.30
CA ASN A 253 -7.09 -6.80 6.64
C ASN A 253 -6.60 -8.24 6.61
N GLU A 254 -5.36 -8.44 6.13
CA GLU A 254 -4.66 -9.69 6.34
C GLU A 254 -4.51 -9.82 7.86
N SER A 255 -5.39 -10.62 8.48
CA SER A 255 -5.31 -10.84 9.91
C SER A 255 -3.93 -11.44 10.18
N LEU A 256 -3.07 -10.69 10.86
CA LEU A 256 -1.86 -11.23 11.49
C LEU A 256 -2.27 -12.06 12.72
N LEU A 257 -3.24 -12.97 12.54
CA LEU A 257 -3.49 -14.02 13.50
C LEU A 257 -2.35 -15.02 13.30
N PRO A 258 -1.47 -15.23 14.28
CA PRO A 258 -0.80 -16.51 14.34
C PRO A 258 -1.86 -17.59 14.52
N ASP A 259 -1.57 -18.75 13.95
CA ASP A 259 -2.40 -19.94 14.06
C ASP A 259 -2.91 -20.11 15.50
N GLU A 260 -4.22 -20.27 15.65
CA GLU A 260 -4.90 -20.52 16.92
C GLU A 260 -4.33 -21.82 17.51
N ASP A 261 -3.30 -21.73 18.36
CA ASP A 261 -2.93 -22.72 19.40
C ASP A 261 -1.62 -22.34 20.17
N ASP A 262 -1.24 -21.05 20.26
CA ASP A 262 -0.12 -20.63 21.13
C ASP A 262 -0.58 -19.80 22.34
N PRO A 263 -0.72 -20.42 23.54
CA PRO A 263 -1.05 -19.74 24.78
C PRO A 263 -0.05 -18.64 25.22
N GLN A 264 1.14 -18.54 24.60
CA GLN A 264 2.12 -17.51 24.93
C GLN A 264 1.87 -16.17 24.24
N LEU A 265 1.02 -16.11 23.21
CA LEU A 265 0.89 -14.90 22.39
C LEU A 265 -0.04 -13.84 22.97
N ALA A 266 -0.94 -14.20 23.89
CA ALA A 266 -1.85 -13.28 24.57
C ALA A 266 -1.15 -12.26 25.50
N GLN A 267 0.17 -12.41 25.72
CA GLN A 267 0.97 -11.52 26.56
C GLN A 267 2.10 -10.81 25.81
N PHE A 268 2.26 -11.03 24.51
CA PHE A 268 3.35 -10.42 23.76
C PHE A 268 2.99 -9.01 23.25
N GLN A 269 3.21 -8.01 24.09
CA GLN A 269 3.38 -6.64 23.61
C GLN A 269 4.83 -6.50 23.12
N ALA A 270 5.02 -6.30 21.82
CA ALA A 270 6.36 -6.16 21.25
C ALA A 270 7.10 -4.98 21.92
N ASP A 271 8.35 -5.19 22.30
CA ASP A 271 9.10 -4.24 23.14
C ASP A 271 9.13 -2.81 22.58
N TRP A 272 9.11 -2.66 21.25
CA TRP A 272 9.07 -1.38 20.57
C TRP A 272 7.76 -0.61 20.79
N MET A 273 6.62 -1.29 20.96
CA MET A 273 5.33 -0.65 21.28
C MET A 273 5.33 -0.08 22.70
N ARG A 274 5.98 -0.77 23.64
CA ARG A 274 6.18 -0.29 25.02
C ARG A 274 7.12 0.92 25.07
N GLU A 275 8.11 0.96 24.19
CA GLU A 275 9.01 2.11 24.04
C GLU A 275 8.35 3.31 23.35
N ALA A 276 7.47 3.08 22.36
CA ALA A 276 6.73 4.15 21.68
C ALA A 276 5.81 4.92 22.63
N GLY A 277 5.19 4.24 23.61
CA GLY A 277 4.36 4.86 24.65
C GLY A 277 5.10 5.82 25.59
N ARG A 278 6.44 5.90 25.53
CA ARG A 278 7.23 6.84 26.36
C ARG A 278 7.27 8.26 25.78
N GLY A 279 6.90 8.45 24.53
CA GLY A 279 6.89 9.75 23.84
C GLY A 279 8.28 10.34 23.56
N PRO A 280 8.38 11.37 22.71
CA PRO A 280 9.66 12.03 22.40
C PRO A 280 10.14 12.92 23.56
N ASN A 281 11.48 13.05 23.71
CA ASN A 281 12.20 13.88 24.68
C ASN A 281 12.23 13.41 26.15
N GLN A 282 11.93 12.15 26.45
CA GLN A 282 12.34 11.60 27.74
C GLN A 282 13.86 11.44 27.77
N VAL A 283 14.49 12.09 28.75
CA VAL A 283 15.88 11.82 29.13
C VAL A 283 15.91 10.40 29.70
N THR A 284 16.12 9.40 28.85
CA THR A 284 16.45 8.06 29.32
C THR A 284 17.82 8.19 29.97
N ASN A 285 17.87 8.02 31.29
CA ASN A 285 19.11 7.96 32.02
C ASN A 285 19.82 6.65 31.63
N THR A 286 20.46 6.64 30.45
CA THR A 286 21.22 5.48 29.96
C THR A 286 22.38 5.12 30.89
N ASP A 287 22.74 6.06 31.77
CA ASP A 287 23.75 5.89 32.80
C ASP A 287 23.28 4.93 33.91
N THR A 288 22.00 4.92 34.30
CA THR A 288 21.48 3.95 35.27
C THR A 288 21.28 2.56 34.68
N LEU A 289 20.89 2.44 33.40
CA LEU A 289 20.74 1.13 32.75
C LEU A 289 22.09 0.42 32.56
N LYS A 290 23.13 1.12 32.10
CA LYS A 290 24.47 0.53 31.92
C LYS A 290 25.18 0.26 33.25
N LYS A 291 24.94 1.06 34.29
CA LYS A 291 25.55 0.86 35.63
C LYS A 291 24.88 -0.23 36.46
N ASN A 292 23.62 -0.58 36.17
CA ASN A 292 22.87 -1.54 36.98
C ASN A 292 22.79 -2.97 36.38
N LEU A 293 23.31 -3.21 35.18
CA LEU A 293 23.41 -4.57 34.63
C LEU A 293 24.35 -5.42 35.51
N GLY A 294 23.82 -6.47 36.14
CA GLY A 294 24.53 -7.34 37.08
C GLY A 294 24.35 -6.96 38.56
N THR A 295 23.69 -5.83 38.87
CA THR A 295 23.43 -5.37 40.24
C THR A 295 21.96 -5.08 40.52
N ARG A 296 21.05 -5.36 39.57
CA ARG A 296 19.60 -5.31 39.82
C ARG A 296 19.21 -6.39 40.83
N GLU A 297 18.13 -6.18 41.56
CA GLU A 297 17.59 -7.19 42.47
C GLU A 297 17.34 -8.53 41.75
N ILE A 298 16.93 -8.53 40.48
CA ILE A 298 16.76 -9.77 39.68
C ILE A 298 18.10 -10.46 39.38
N ASP A 299 19.17 -9.67 39.23
CA ASP A 299 20.51 -10.19 38.93
C ASP A 299 21.16 -10.76 40.19
N LEU A 300 20.88 -10.17 41.35
CA LEU A 300 21.40 -10.57 42.66
C LEU A 300 20.61 -11.71 43.30
N ASN A 301 19.28 -11.74 43.10
CA ASN A 301 18.40 -12.74 43.70
C ASN A 301 18.36 -14.06 42.91
N TYR A 302 18.92 -14.10 41.70
CA TYR A 302 18.92 -15.29 40.86
C TYR A 302 20.36 -15.69 40.52
N ASP A 303 20.75 -16.91 40.88
CA ASP A 303 22.08 -17.44 40.56
C ASP A 303 22.12 -17.91 39.09
N TRP A 304 22.44 -16.97 38.21
CA TRP A 304 22.58 -17.20 36.77
C TRP A 304 23.70 -18.18 36.43
N LEU A 305 24.74 -18.28 37.27
CA LEU A 305 25.86 -19.20 37.03
C LEU A 305 25.48 -20.64 37.33
N ALA A 306 24.74 -20.88 38.41
CA ALA A 306 24.25 -22.21 38.76
C ALA A 306 23.15 -22.73 37.81
N HIS A 307 22.36 -21.82 37.22
CA HIS A 307 21.23 -22.17 36.35
C HIS A 307 21.49 -21.97 34.86
N SER A 308 22.67 -21.45 34.48
CA SER A 308 23.09 -21.43 33.08
C SER A 308 23.45 -22.86 32.63
N PRO A 309 22.93 -23.32 31.48
CA PRO A 309 23.33 -24.62 30.95
C PRO A 309 24.86 -24.66 30.74
N PRO A 310 25.52 -25.81 31.00
CA PRO A 310 26.95 -25.95 30.76
C PRO A 310 27.28 -25.67 29.30
N ILE A 311 28.47 -25.11 29.03
CA ILE A 311 28.87 -24.72 27.68
C ILE A 311 28.90 -25.89 26.68
N GLU A 312 29.05 -27.11 27.19
CA GLU A 312 28.92 -28.38 26.45
C GLU A 312 27.53 -28.56 25.83
N HIS A 313 26.46 -28.19 26.56
CA HIS A 313 25.07 -28.24 26.08
C HIS A 313 24.81 -27.20 24.98
N ILE A 314 25.41 -26.02 25.09
CA ILE A 314 25.33 -24.98 24.06
C ILE A 314 26.06 -25.43 22.79
N LYS A 315 27.20 -26.11 22.93
CA LYS A 315 27.93 -26.68 21.79
C LYS A 315 27.17 -27.83 21.12
N THR A 316 26.54 -28.72 21.89
CA THR A 316 25.69 -29.80 21.33
C THR A 316 24.40 -29.26 20.69
N ALA A 317 23.85 -28.15 21.19
CA ALA A 317 22.69 -27.49 20.58
C ALA A 317 22.94 -27.02 19.14
N SER A 318 24.19 -26.71 18.78
CA SER A 318 24.55 -26.28 17.41
C SER A 318 24.29 -27.38 16.35
N GLY A 319 24.37 -28.65 16.75
CA GLY A 319 24.06 -29.81 15.89
C GLY A 319 22.62 -30.29 16.01
N TRP A 320 21.90 -29.88 17.06
CA TRP A 320 20.57 -30.38 17.39
C TRP A 320 19.58 -30.24 16.23
N LEU A 321 19.54 -29.09 15.56
CA LEU A 321 18.62 -28.87 14.45
C LEU A 321 18.91 -29.81 13.26
N ALA A 322 20.19 -30.01 12.93
CA ALA A 322 20.60 -30.92 11.85
C ALA A 322 20.29 -32.38 12.21
N GLU A 323 20.38 -32.74 13.49
CA GLU A 323 20.08 -34.07 13.99
C GLU A 323 18.57 -34.33 14.08
N GLN A 324 17.78 -33.32 14.45
CA GLN A 324 16.32 -33.35 14.40
C GLN A 324 15.79 -33.50 12.97
N ILE A 325 16.38 -32.80 11.98
CA ILE A 325 16.00 -32.95 10.57
C ILE A 325 16.29 -34.37 10.05
N LYS A 326 17.35 -35.04 10.55
CA LYS A 326 17.65 -36.43 10.23
C LYS A 326 16.71 -37.43 10.91
N GLN A 327 16.31 -37.15 12.16
CA GLN A 327 15.41 -38.01 12.93
C GLN A 327 13.95 -37.87 12.49
N PHE A 328 13.55 -36.69 12.04
CA PHE A 328 12.22 -36.35 11.54
C PHE A 328 12.33 -35.74 10.14
N PRO A 329 12.67 -36.54 9.11
CA PRO A 329 12.66 -36.06 7.75
C PRO A 329 11.26 -35.56 7.41
N ASN A 330 11.18 -34.36 6.83
CA ASN A 330 9.93 -33.64 6.54
C ASN A 330 9.09 -34.29 5.41
N ASP A 331 9.33 -35.56 5.10
CA ASP A 331 8.76 -36.27 3.95
C ASP A 331 7.27 -36.57 4.15
N SER A 332 6.86 -36.90 5.37
CA SER A 332 5.45 -37.14 5.72
C SER A 332 4.64 -35.86 5.88
N ALA A 333 5.28 -34.69 6.03
CA ALA A 333 4.61 -33.39 6.11
C ALA A 333 4.27 -32.79 4.73
N GLN A 334 4.53 -33.50 3.64
CA GLN A 334 4.38 -32.99 2.26
C GLN A 334 3.14 -33.50 1.52
N THR A 335 2.38 -34.43 2.08
CA THR A 335 1.14 -34.89 1.45
C THR A 335 0.03 -33.85 1.63
N LEU A 336 -0.45 -33.27 0.53
CA LEU A 336 -1.64 -32.41 0.54
C LEU A 336 -2.89 -33.26 0.82
N PRO A 337 -3.88 -32.74 1.58
CA PRO A 337 -5.16 -33.42 1.71
C PRO A 337 -5.83 -33.53 0.33
N PRO A 338 -6.52 -34.65 0.04
CA PRO A 338 -7.19 -34.84 -1.24
C PRO A 338 -8.30 -33.80 -1.43
N GLU A 339 -8.37 -33.21 -2.62
CA GLU A 339 -9.33 -32.18 -2.98
C GLU A 339 -10.23 -32.68 -4.12
N ASP A 340 -11.55 -32.48 -3.99
CA ASP A 340 -12.50 -32.88 -5.02
C ASP A 340 -12.48 -31.86 -6.16
N TYR A 341 -11.66 -32.14 -7.19
CA TYR A 341 -11.50 -31.29 -8.37
C TYR A 341 -12.81 -31.08 -9.17
N ARG A 342 -13.88 -31.85 -8.91
CA ARG A 342 -15.19 -31.66 -9.55
C ARG A 342 -15.95 -30.44 -9.00
N LYS A 343 -15.52 -29.91 -7.84
CA LYS A 343 -16.11 -28.71 -7.23
C LYS A 343 -15.53 -27.41 -7.78
N LEU A 344 -14.48 -27.46 -8.61
CA LEU A 344 -13.91 -26.29 -9.26
C LEU A 344 -14.94 -25.62 -10.17
N LYS A 345 -15.05 -24.29 -10.10
CA LYS A 345 -16.00 -23.49 -10.92
C LYS A 345 -15.26 -22.38 -11.66
N GLY A 346 -15.91 -21.86 -12.71
CA GLY A 346 -15.44 -20.69 -13.44
C GLY A 346 -14.02 -20.87 -14.00
N ASP A 347 -13.16 -19.89 -13.77
CA ASP A 347 -11.81 -19.88 -14.34
C ASP A 347 -10.87 -20.92 -13.73
N GLN A 348 -11.09 -21.32 -12.46
CA GLN A 348 -10.35 -22.43 -11.84
C GLN A 348 -10.57 -23.73 -12.61
N GLN A 349 -11.81 -24.01 -13.01
CA GLN A 349 -12.17 -25.21 -13.77
C GLN A 349 -11.54 -25.19 -15.16
N LYS A 350 -11.58 -24.03 -15.85
CA LYS A 350 -10.94 -23.87 -17.17
C LYS A 350 -9.44 -24.15 -17.08
N LEU A 351 -8.77 -23.58 -16.08
CA LEU A 351 -7.33 -23.79 -15.87
C LEU A 351 -7.00 -25.26 -15.58
N PHE A 352 -7.77 -25.89 -14.68
CA PHE A 352 -7.61 -27.30 -14.35
C PHE A 352 -7.75 -28.18 -15.59
N LEU A 353 -8.77 -27.95 -16.43
CA LEU A 353 -8.98 -28.70 -17.67
C LEU A 353 -7.83 -28.51 -18.67
N GLN A 354 -7.25 -27.31 -18.76
CA GLN A 354 -6.09 -27.05 -19.60
C GLN A 354 -4.86 -27.85 -19.15
N VAL A 355 -4.59 -27.90 -17.84
CA VAL A 355 -3.51 -28.71 -17.26
C VAL A 355 -3.75 -30.20 -17.53
N MET A 356 -4.99 -30.69 -17.35
CA MET A 356 -5.34 -32.09 -17.62
C MET A 356 -5.25 -32.46 -19.10
N ALA A 357 -5.62 -31.55 -20.02
CA ALA A 357 -5.45 -31.76 -21.45
C ALA A 357 -3.97 -31.92 -21.83
N TYR A 358 -3.08 -31.12 -21.24
CA TYR A 358 -1.64 -31.23 -21.42
C TYR A 358 -1.09 -32.58 -20.91
N VAL A 359 -1.47 -32.99 -19.69
CA VAL A 359 -1.06 -34.29 -19.12
C VAL A 359 -1.55 -35.46 -19.97
N LYS A 360 -2.80 -35.39 -20.45
CA LYS A 360 -3.35 -36.41 -21.36
C LYS A 360 -2.57 -36.49 -22.67
N ALA A 361 -2.11 -35.36 -23.20
CA ALA A 361 -1.23 -35.34 -24.37
C ALA A 361 0.13 -36.01 -24.08
N LEU A 362 0.73 -35.74 -22.92
CA LEU A 362 1.96 -36.40 -22.48
C LEU A 362 1.80 -37.92 -22.36
N LYS A 363 0.73 -38.40 -21.70
CA LYS A 363 0.43 -39.85 -21.58
C LYS A 363 0.17 -40.52 -22.94
N ALA A 364 -0.32 -39.76 -23.92
CA ALA A 364 -0.51 -40.24 -25.29
C ALA A 364 0.80 -40.26 -26.11
N ASN A 365 1.97 -40.12 -25.47
CA ASN A 365 3.29 -40.00 -26.11
C ASN A 365 3.36 -38.88 -27.17
N LYS A 366 2.52 -37.85 -27.03
CA LYS A 366 2.70 -36.61 -27.77
C LYS A 366 3.77 -35.80 -27.04
N SER A 367 4.56 -35.04 -27.80
CA SER A 367 5.54 -34.08 -27.25
C SER A 367 4.98 -32.66 -27.33
N PRO A 368 3.97 -32.29 -26.52
CA PRO A 368 3.46 -30.93 -26.49
C PRO A 368 4.55 -29.97 -25.99
N GLU A 369 4.49 -28.72 -26.42
CA GLU A 369 5.35 -27.68 -25.85
C GLU A 369 5.13 -27.54 -24.34
N PRO A 370 6.20 -27.28 -23.54
CA PRO A 370 6.07 -27.16 -22.10
C PRO A 370 4.99 -26.16 -21.69
N LEU A 371 4.03 -26.60 -20.88
CA LEU A 371 2.95 -25.75 -20.38
C LEU A 371 3.52 -24.68 -19.43
N ARG A 372 3.47 -23.41 -19.85
CA ARG A 372 3.90 -22.24 -19.06
C ARG A 372 2.68 -21.36 -18.79
N ILE A 373 2.22 -21.35 -17.56
CA ILE A 373 1.03 -20.61 -17.14
C ILE A 373 1.38 -19.76 -15.92
N ASN A 374 1.04 -18.48 -15.96
CA ASN A 374 0.95 -17.64 -14.77
C ASN A 374 -0.51 -17.54 -14.34
N VAL A 375 -0.79 -17.73 -13.05
CA VAL A 375 -2.14 -17.68 -12.49
C VAL A 375 -2.20 -16.60 -11.44
N ASP A 376 -2.82 -15.48 -11.78
CA ASP A 376 -3.00 -14.36 -10.87
C ASP A 376 -4.43 -14.35 -10.29
N GLY A 377 -4.55 -13.93 -9.04
CA GLY A 377 -5.83 -13.75 -8.37
C GLY A 377 -5.63 -13.09 -7.01
N THR A 378 -6.62 -12.32 -6.56
CA THR A 378 -6.63 -11.69 -5.23
C THR A 378 -6.62 -12.73 -4.10
N ALA A 379 -6.41 -12.31 -2.85
CA ALA A 379 -6.53 -13.21 -1.70
C ALA A 379 -7.93 -13.88 -1.67
N GLY A 380 -8.04 -15.09 -1.13
CA GLY A 380 -9.31 -15.81 -1.03
C GLY A 380 -9.89 -16.40 -2.33
N THR A 381 -9.29 -16.14 -3.50
CA THR A 381 -9.75 -16.68 -4.81
C THR A 381 -9.56 -18.19 -5.01
N GLY A 382 -9.17 -18.94 -3.98
CA GLY A 382 -9.06 -20.40 -4.02
C GLY A 382 -7.85 -20.95 -4.78
N LYS A 383 -6.77 -20.17 -4.96
CA LYS A 383 -5.51 -20.65 -5.60
C LYS A 383 -4.95 -21.92 -4.95
N SER A 384 -4.97 -21.99 -3.61
CA SER A 384 -4.52 -23.18 -2.87
C SER A 384 -5.41 -24.40 -3.13
N VAL A 385 -6.72 -24.20 -3.30
CA VAL A 385 -7.67 -25.26 -3.67
C VAL A 385 -7.34 -25.79 -5.06
N LEU A 386 -7.03 -24.90 -6.01
CA LEU A 386 -6.63 -25.28 -7.36
C LEU A 386 -5.31 -26.07 -7.38
N ILE A 387 -4.31 -25.67 -6.59
CA ILE A 387 -3.05 -26.42 -6.44
C ILE A 387 -3.32 -27.83 -5.90
N ARG A 388 -4.19 -27.97 -4.87
CA ARG A 388 -4.56 -29.28 -4.31
C ARG A 388 -5.30 -30.14 -5.34
N ALA A 389 -6.28 -29.58 -6.03
CA ALA A 389 -7.05 -30.27 -7.06
C ALA A 389 -6.15 -30.80 -8.19
N ILE A 390 -5.23 -29.99 -8.70
CA ILE A 390 -4.23 -30.41 -9.69
C ILE A 390 -3.36 -31.53 -9.09
N THR A 391 -2.86 -31.37 -7.87
CA THR A 391 -2.03 -32.38 -7.20
C THR A 391 -2.76 -33.72 -7.06
N THR A 392 -4.01 -33.72 -6.59
CA THR A 392 -4.83 -34.93 -6.43
C THR A 392 -5.03 -35.63 -7.78
N ALA A 393 -5.38 -34.89 -8.83
CA ALA A 393 -5.57 -35.46 -10.16
C ALA A 393 -4.27 -36.06 -10.73
N MET A 394 -3.11 -35.43 -10.49
CA MET A 394 -1.82 -35.97 -10.92
C MET A 394 -1.48 -37.26 -10.18
N HIS A 395 -1.71 -37.32 -8.87
CA HIS A 395 -1.53 -38.56 -8.11
C HIS A 395 -2.43 -39.69 -8.63
N GLU A 396 -3.70 -39.42 -8.94
CA GLU A 396 -4.60 -40.40 -9.54
C GLU A 396 -4.09 -40.90 -10.91
N ILE A 397 -3.54 -40.01 -11.75
CA ILE A 397 -3.05 -40.35 -13.10
C ILE A 397 -1.72 -41.12 -13.09
N TYR A 398 -0.86 -40.89 -12.10
CA TYR A 398 0.49 -41.46 -12.01
C TYR A 398 0.66 -42.49 -10.88
N ALA A 399 -0.43 -42.87 -10.20
CA ALA A 399 -0.42 -43.79 -9.06
C ALA A 399 0.37 -45.08 -9.33
N ASP A 400 0.11 -45.71 -10.49
CA ASP A 400 0.70 -47.00 -10.87
C ASP A 400 2.16 -46.89 -11.34
N GLU A 401 2.58 -45.72 -11.85
CA GLU A 401 3.89 -45.53 -12.49
C GLU A 401 4.98 -45.08 -11.50
N LEU A 402 4.60 -44.34 -10.46
CA LEU A 402 5.56 -43.69 -9.57
C LEU A 402 5.78 -44.44 -8.24
N GLY A 403 5.09 -45.57 -8.02
CA GLY A 403 5.28 -46.40 -6.83
C GLY A 403 5.08 -45.64 -5.52
N GLY A 404 4.10 -44.72 -5.50
CA GLY A 404 3.80 -43.88 -4.33
C GLY A 404 4.63 -42.60 -4.19
N LYS A 405 5.52 -42.28 -5.14
CA LYS A 405 6.20 -40.98 -5.19
C LYS A 405 5.27 -39.88 -5.69
N ASP A 406 5.46 -38.66 -5.19
CA ASP A 406 4.67 -37.49 -5.60
C ASP A 406 5.05 -37.06 -7.03
N PRO A 407 4.09 -37.02 -7.99
CA PRO A 407 4.32 -36.54 -9.34
C PRO A 407 4.53 -35.03 -9.44
N VAL A 408 4.22 -34.26 -8.38
CA VAL A 408 4.19 -32.80 -8.42
C VAL A 408 5.20 -32.21 -7.44
N VAL A 409 6.16 -31.48 -7.98
CA VAL A 409 7.08 -30.65 -7.17
C VAL A 409 6.43 -29.28 -6.94
N ARG A 410 6.20 -28.95 -5.67
CA ARG A 410 5.60 -27.68 -5.23
C ARG A 410 6.68 -26.81 -4.60
N MET A 411 6.85 -25.58 -5.08
CA MET A 411 7.86 -24.66 -4.57
C MET A 411 7.27 -23.27 -4.30
N ALA A 412 7.77 -22.59 -3.27
CA ALA A 412 7.39 -21.22 -2.96
C ALA A 412 8.60 -20.36 -2.53
N PRO A 413 8.53 -19.02 -2.60
CA PRO A 413 9.67 -18.16 -2.25
C PRO A 413 10.03 -18.14 -0.76
N THR A 414 9.05 -18.35 0.13
CA THR A 414 9.23 -18.27 1.59
C THR A 414 8.86 -19.58 2.27
N GLY A 415 9.42 -19.82 3.47
CA GLY A 415 9.14 -21.04 4.25
C GLY A 415 7.66 -21.19 4.63
N VAL A 416 6.99 -20.09 4.99
CA VAL A 416 5.56 -20.08 5.35
C VAL A 416 4.69 -20.45 4.14
N ALA A 417 4.96 -19.84 2.97
CA ALA A 417 4.22 -20.16 1.75
C ALA A 417 4.46 -21.60 1.29
N ALA A 418 5.71 -22.09 1.38
CA ALA A 418 6.07 -23.46 1.06
C ALA A 418 5.34 -24.45 1.98
N PHE A 419 5.27 -24.15 3.28
CA PHE A 419 4.53 -24.95 4.25
C PHE A 419 3.02 -25.00 3.94
N GLY A 420 2.43 -23.87 3.53
CA GLY A 420 1.01 -23.77 3.17
C GLY A 420 0.59 -24.64 1.98
N ILE A 421 1.49 -24.85 1.01
CA ILE A 421 1.28 -25.74 -0.13
C ILE A 421 1.93 -27.13 0.05
N LYS A 422 2.41 -27.42 1.27
CA LYS A 422 3.10 -28.69 1.60
C LYS A 422 4.21 -29.00 0.58
N GLY A 423 5.03 -27.99 0.29
CA GLY A 423 6.13 -28.01 -0.66
C GLY A 423 7.42 -27.46 -0.08
N TRP A 424 8.36 -27.09 -0.95
CA TRP A 424 9.70 -26.62 -0.57
C TRP A 424 9.89 -25.13 -0.84
N THR A 425 10.87 -24.52 -0.16
CA THR A 425 11.33 -23.21 -0.60
C THR A 425 12.05 -23.34 -1.94
N LEU A 426 11.96 -22.31 -2.78
CA LEU A 426 12.66 -22.27 -4.07
C LEU A 426 14.15 -22.56 -3.92
N ASN A 427 14.79 -21.98 -2.89
CA ASN A 427 16.21 -22.16 -2.64
C ASN A 427 16.55 -23.62 -2.28
N PHE A 428 15.73 -24.25 -1.44
CA PHE A 428 15.93 -25.66 -1.08
C PHE A 428 15.65 -26.59 -2.26
N GLY A 429 14.49 -26.44 -2.92
CA GLY A 429 14.05 -27.34 -3.98
C GLY A 429 14.89 -27.28 -5.26
N LEU A 430 15.49 -26.12 -5.56
CA LEU A 430 16.40 -25.95 -6.69
C LEU A 430 17.88 -26.01 -6.29
N THR A 431 18.19 -26.32 -5.02
CA THR A 431 19.56 -26.32 -4.47
C THR A 431 20.32 -25.02 -4.76
N ILE A 432 19.64 -23.88 -4.67
CA ILE A 432 20.24 -22.55 -4.82
C ILE A 432 20.82 -22.14 -3.45
N PRO A 433 22.13 -21.85 -3.36
CA PRO A 433 22.75 -21.41 -2.11
C PRO A 433 22.16 -20.06 -1.65
N VAL A 434 21.98 -19.92 -0.33
CA VAL A 434 21.43 -18.72 0.34
C VAL A 434 22.53 -17.83 0.85
#